data_AF-A0A9N8RZE5-F1
#
_entry.id   AF-A0A9N8RZE5-F1
#
_cell.length_a   1.000
_cell.length_b   1.000
_cell.length_c   1.000
_cell.angle_alpha   90.00
_cell.angle_beta   90.00
_cell.angle_gamma   90.00
#
_symmetry.space_group_name_H-M   'P 1'
#
loop_
_entity.id
_entity.type
_entity.pdbx_description
1 polymer ?
#
loop_
_entity_poly.entity_id
_entity_poly.type
_entity_poly.pdbx_seq_one_letter_code
_entity_poly.pdbx_strand_id
1 'polypeptide(L)'
;MRSPERLLHSVCGVAVRSGHRKITKVMSVITINELEAAINFWRSRSPSSGDELSLCKEASALSRPYAQMIVQRETWLAPERLDAIAREAWDSYVRLKNGL
;
A
#
# COMPACT_ATOMS: atom_id res chain seq x y z
N MET A 1 -40.87 -42.67 31.82
CA MET A 1 -39.45 -43.09 31.79
C MET A 1 -38.94 -43.14 30.34
N ARG A 2 -38.33 -42.05 29.87
CA ARG A 2 -37.07 -42.00 29.10
C ARG A 2 -36.77 -40.54 28.76
N SER A 3 -35.54 -40.16 29.09
CA SER A 3 -34.94 -38.84 28.96
C SER A 3 -34.65 -38.45 27.50
N PRO A 4 -34.33 -37.16 27.26
CA PRO A 4 -34.38 -36.47 25.97
C PRO A 4 -33.02 -36.51 25.24
N GLU A 5 -32.92 -35.74 24.15
CA GLU A 5 -31.73 -35.14 23.54
C GLU A 5 -31.31 -35.57 22.12
N ARG A 6 -30.85 -34.56 21.36
CA ARG A 6 -30.45 -34.49 19.93
C ARG A 6 -31.60 -34.41 18.92
N LEU A 7 -31.64 -33.51 17.94
CA LEU A 7 -30.62 -32.68 17.32
C LEU A 7 -31.20 -31.30 16.96
N LEU A 8 -30.49 -30.23 17.34
CA LEU A 8 -30.47 -29.00 16.56
C LEU A 8 -29.87 -29.34 15.19
N HIS A 9 -30.63 -29.19 14.10
CA HIS A 9 -30.03 -29.08 12.77
C HIS A 9 -30.74 -28.00 11.95
N SER A 10 -29.96 -26.97 11.68
CA SER A 10 -29.85 -26.36 10.36
C SER A 10 -31.01 -25.47 9.91
N VAL A 11 -30.98 -24.22 10.40
CA VAL A 11 -31.51 -23.09 9.64
C VAL A 11 -30.77 -23.00 8.31
N CYS A 12 -31.46 -23.29 7.21
CA CYS A 12 -30.97 -23.08 5.85
C CYS A 12 -30.98 -21.56 5.58
N GLY A 13 -29.92 -20.88 6.03
CA GLY A 13 -29.66 -19.49 5.67
C GLY A 13 -29.31 -19.42 4.19
N VAL A 14 -30.23 -18.90 3.37
CA VAL A 14 -29.95 -18.51 1.99
C VAL A 14 -28.89 -17.40 2.05
N ALA A 15 -27.64 -17.80 1.86
CA ALA A 15 -26.54 -16.87 1.66
C ALA A 15 -26.80 -16.13 0.35
N VAL A 16 -27.20 -14.86 0.46
CA VAL A 16 -27.20 -13.91 -0.65
C VAL A 16 -25.79 -13.85 -1.20
N ARG A 17 -25.59 -14.45 -2.38
CA ARG A 17 -24.41 -14.21 -3.21
C ARG A 17 -24.50 -12.78 -3.70
N SER A 18 -23.69 -11.90 -3.13
CA SER A 18 -23.56 -10.55 -3.67
C SER A 18 -22.09 -10.18 -3.80
N GLY A 19 -21.62 -10.30 -5.05
CA GLY A 19 -20.69 -9.37 -5.63
C GLY A 19 -19.25 -9.50 -5.15
N HIS A 20 -18.42 -10.01 -6.04
CA HIS A 20 -17.00 -9.70 -6.08
C HIS A 20 -16.82 -8.18 -6.08
N ARG A 21 -16.76 -7.57 -4.90
CA ARG A 21 -16.32 -6.21 -4.76
C ARG A 21 -14.80 -6.29 -4.94
N LYS A 22 -14.31 -6.05 -6.16
CA LYS A 22 -12.93 -5.60 -6.37
C LYS A 22 -12.82 -4.26 -5.65
N ILE A 23 -12.65 -4.30 -4.33
CA ILE A 23 -12.23 -3.17 -3.54
C ILE A 23 -10.81 -2.94 -4.01
N THR A 24 -10.62 -2.06 -4.99
CA THR A 24 -9.35 -1.39 -5.18
C THR A 24 -9.02 -0.79 -3.83
N LYS A 25 -8.13 -1.48 -3.09
CA LYS A 25 -7.64 -1.05 -1.79
C LYS A 25 -7.04 0.32 -2.01
N VAL A 26 -7.82 1.37 -1.72
CA VAL A 26 -7.26 2.68 -1.43
C VAL A 26 -6.33 2.39 -0.26
N MET A 27 -5.03 2.48 -0.51
CA MET A 27 -3.99 2.21 0.46
C MET A 27 -4.20 3.18 1.61
N SER A 28 -4.94 2.76 2.63
CA SER A 28 -5.35 3.60 3.76
C SER A 28 -4.16 4.12 4.54
N VAL A 29 -3.01 3.46 4.40
CA VAL A 29 -1.71 3.85 4.93
C VAL A 29 -0.62 3.41 3.95
N ILE A 30 0.51 4.11 3.97
CA ILE A 30 1.74 3.77 3.26
C ILE A 30 2.74 3.32 4.31
N THR A 31 3.20 2.06 4.23
CA THR A 31 4.22 1.57 5.16
C THR A 31 5.61 2.04 4.75
N ILE A 32 6.55 2.09 5.72
CA ILE A 32 7.94 2.46 5.46
C ILE A 32 8.59 1.55 4.39
N ASN A 33 8.26 0.25 4.42
CA ASN A 33 8.73 -0.72 3.44
C ASN A 33 8.17 -0.48 2.04
N GLU A 34 6.91 -0.06 1.92
CA GLU A 34 6.34 0.24 0.61
C GLU A 34 6.90 1.54 0.03
N LEU A 35 7.17 2.52 0.90
CA LEU A 35 7.84 3.75 0.50
C LEU A 35 9.29 3.45 0.04
N GLU A 36 10.01 2.59 0.74
CA GLU A 36 11.32 2.09 0.33
C GLU A 36 11.25 1.35 -1.02
N ALA A 37 10.24 0.48 -1.22
CA ALA A 37 10.03 -0.21 -2.48
C ALA A 37 9.75 0.77 -3.64
N ALA A 38 8.99 1.84 -3.40
CA ALA A 38 8.74 2.88 -4.40
C ALA A 38 10.03 3.65 -4.75
N ILE A 39 10.85 4.00 -3.75
CA ILE A 39 12.15 4.64 -3.96
C ILE A 39 13.06 3.75 -4.82
N ASN A 40 13.15 2.46 -4.48
CA ASN A 40 13.96 1.50 -5.22
C ASN A 40 13.46 1.32 -6.67
N PHE A 41 12.15 1.27 -6.88
CA PHE A 41 11.55 1.20 -8.22
C PHE A 41 12.00 2.37 -9.11
N TRP A 42 11.91 3.61 -8.60
CA TRP A 42 12.31 4.79 -9.36
C TRP A 42 13.83 4.86 -9.60
N ARG A 43 14.64 4.44 -8.62
CA ARG A 43 16.10 4.32 -8.76
C ARG A 43 16.50 3.31 -9.85
N SER A 44 15.81 2.18 -9.94
CA SER A 44 16.09 1.16 -10.96
C SER A 44 15.68 1.58 -12.38
N ARG A 45 14.67 2.45 -12.51
CA ARG A 45 14.14 2.88 -13.83
C ARG A 45 14.96 4.00 -14.47
N SER A 46 15.43 4.95 -13.67
CA SER A 46 16.33 6.01 -14.12
C SER A 46 17.62 5.92 -13.32
N PRO A 47 18.52 4.98 -13.69
CA PRO A 47 19.85 4.94 -13.09
C PRO A 47 20.52 6.30 -13.29
N SER A 48 21.15 6.83 -12.24
CA SER A 48 21.88 8.09 -12.29
C SER A 48 22.84 8.07 -13.48
N SER A 49 22.58 8.93 -14.46
CA SER A 49 23.36 8.99 -15.70
C SER A 49 24.58 9.88 -15.46
N GLY A 50 25.61 9.34 -14.82
CA GLY A 50 26.89 10.02 -14.54
C GLY A 50 27.44 9.74 -13.14
N ASP A 51 28.63 10.26 -12.85
CA ASP A 51 29.32 10.27 -11.53
C ASP A 51 28.53 10.99 -10.41
N GLU A 52 27.34 11.46 -10.74
CA GLU A 52 26.49 12.23 -9.87
C GLU A 52 25.60 11.27 -9.06
N LEU A 53 25.86 11.20 -7.74
CA LEU A 53 25.07 10.49 -6.73
C LEU A 53 23.64 11.04 -6.56
N SER A 54 23.07 11.67 -7.60
CA SER A 54 21.77 12.32 -7.55
C SER A 54 20.67 11.32 -7.88
N LEU A 55 19.68 11.26 -6.98
CA LEU A 55 18.44 10.53 -7.17
C LEU A 55 17.61 11.18 -8.28
N CYS A 56 16.87 10.39 -9.06
CA CYS A 56 15.83 10.94 -9.94
C CYS A 56 14.80 11.73 -9.11
N LYS A 57 14.05 12.62 -9.77
CA LYS A 57 13.14 13.57 -9.11
C LYS A 57 12.11 12.86 -8.22
N GLU A 58 11.58 11.74 -8.69
CA GLU A 58 10.59 10.90 -8.01
C GLU A 58 11.17 10.23 -6.76
N ALA A 59 12.34 9.61 -6.88
CA ALA A 59 13.01 8.99 -5.74
C ALA A 59 13.46 10.03 -4.71
N SER A 60 13.93 11.20 -5.18
CA SER A 60 14.25 12.34 -4.31
C SER A 60 13.02 12.82 -3.54
N ALA A 61 11.86 12.93 -4.20
CA ALA A 61 10.63 13.38 -3.56
C ALA A 61 10.17 12.41 -2.47
N LEU A 62 10.20 11.10 -2.73
CA LEU A 62 9.83 10.06 -1.76
C LEU A 62 10.85 9.92 -0.61
N SER A 63 12.12 10.30 -0.83
CA SER A 63 13.17 10.21 0.21
C SER A 63 12.88 11.08 1.43
N ARG A 64 12.22 12.24 1.24
CA ARG A 64 11.89 13.18 2.32
C ARG A 64 10.92 12.58 3.36
N PRO A 65 9.71 12.11 2.99
CA PRO A 65 8.81 11.47 3.94
C PRO A 65 9.42 10.19 4.52
N TYR A 66 10.23 9.44 3.76
CA TYR A 66 10.93 8.26 4.26
C TYR A 66 11.91 8.60 5.40
N ALA A 67 12.77 9.61 5.20
CA ALA A 67 13.68 10.08 6.24
C ALA A 67 12.92 10.60 7.47
N GLN A 68 11.82 11.32 7.26
CA GLN A 68 10.95 11.79 8.34
C GLN A 68 10.38 10.64 9.17
N MET A 69 9.96 9.55 8.55
CA MET A 69 9.48 8.36 9.28
C MET A 69 10.57 7.74 10.14
N ILE A 70 11.80 7.61 9.63
CA ILE A 70 12.94 7.07 10.39
C ILE A 70 13.22 7.93 11.63
N VAL A 71 13.31 9.25 11.46
CA VAL A 71 13.59 10.18 12.57
C VAL A 71 12.48 10.14 13.62
N GLN A 72 11.23 10.07 13.18
CA GLN A 72 10.06 10.01 14.07
C GLN A 72 9.77 8.60 14.60
N ARG A 73 10.50 7.58 14.13
CA ARG A 73 10.26 6.15 14.42
C ARG A 73 8.85 5.69 14.03
N GLU A 74 8.30 6.25 12.97
CA GLU A 74 7.02 5.84 12.40
C GLU A 74 7.23 4.70 11.40
N THR A 75 6.33 3.71 11.42
CA THR A 75 6.37 2.57 10.49
C THR A 75 5.36 2.70 9.34
N TRP A 76 4.46 3.68 9.42
CA TRP A 76 3.46 3.98 8.41
C TRP A 76 3.10 5.48 8.42
N LEU A 77 2.62 5.98 7.29
CA LEU A 77 2.07 7.33 7.17
C LEU A 77 0.77 7.32 6.37
N ALA A 78 -0.10 8.29 6.63
CA ALA A 78 -1.31 8.50 5.84
C ALA A 78 -0.93 9.18 4.51
N PRO A 79 -1.43 8.74 3.34
CA PRO A 79 -1.06 9.30 2.05
C PRO A 79 -1.19 10.83 1.92
N GLU A 80 -2.02 11.46 2.75
CA GLU A 80 -2.25 12.91 2.85
C GLU A 80 -1.06 13.67 3.46
N ARG A 81 -0.16 12.96 4.16
CA ARG A 81 1.10 13.52 4.69
C ARG A 81 2.19 13.65 3.63
N LEU A 82 1.99 13.08 2.44
CA LEU A 82 2.89 13.29 1.32
C LEU A 82 2.66 14.69 0.74
N ASP A 83 3.76 15.41 0.46
CA ASP A 83 3.67 16.61 -0.35
C ASP A 83 3.21 16.27 -1.79
N ALA A 84 2.82 17.28 -2.56
CA ALA A 84 2.25 17.09 -3.89
C ALA A 84 3.16 16.27 -4.83
N ILE A 85 4.49 16.50 -4.79
CA ILE A 85 5.45 15.83 -5.68
C ILE A 85 5.65 14.38 -5.22
N ALA A 86 5.79 14.16 -3.91
CA ALA A 86 5.87 12.82 -3.34
C ALA A 86 4.59 12.01 -3.61
N ARG A 87 3.42 12.68 -3.55
CA ARG A 87 2.13 12.04 -3.84
C ARG A 87 2.01 11.63 -5.31
N GLU A 88 2.41 12.50 -6.23
CA GLU A 88 2.40 12.19 -7.66
C GLU A 88 3.33 11.01 -7.99
N ALA A 89 4.54 10.99 -7.41
CA ALA A 89 5.50 9.90 -7.56
C ALA A 89 4.96 8.57 -7.00
N TRP A 90 4.31 8.63 -5.82
CA TRP A 90 3.67 7.47 -5.20
C TRP A 90 2.51 6.93 -6.06
N ASP A 91 1.58 7.79 -6.47
CA ASP A 91 0.42 7.39 -7.27
C ASP A 91 0.85 6.81 -8.62
N SER A 92 1.89 7.38 -9.23
CA SER A 92 2.50 6.86 -10.46
C SER A 92 3.09 5.46 -10.24
N TYR A 93 3.84 5.25 -9.16
CA TYR A 93 4.35 3.92 -8.78
C TYR A 93 3.22 2.91 -8.60
N VAL A 94 2.16 3.26 -7.85
CA VAL A 94 1.00 2.38 -7.61
C VAL A 94 0.29 2.02 -8.92
N ARG A 95 0.07 2.99 -9.81
CA ARG A 95 -0.53 2.74 -11.14
C ARG A 95 0.32 1.80 -11.98
N LEU A 96 1.63 2.02 -12.02
CA LEU A 96 2.57 1.19 -12.79
C LEU A 96 2.68 -0.23 -12.22
N LYS A 97 2.68 -0.38 -10.90
CA LYS A 97 2.70 -1.67 -10.21
C LYS A 97 1.43 -2.49 -10.44
N ASN A 98 0.27 -1.83 -10.47
CA ASN A 98 -1.03 -2.48 -10.64
C ASN A 98 -1.43 -2.70 -12.12
N GLY A 99 -0.69 -2.11 -13.06
CA GLY A 99 -0.90 -2.23 -14.50
C GLY A 99 -0.08 -3.33 -15.18
N LEU A 100 0.59 -4.18 -14.40
CA LEU A 100 1.30 -5.39 -14.82
C LEU A 100 0.50 -6.64 -14.42
#